data_AF-A0A0L7THQ4-F1
#
_entry.id   AF-A0A0L7THQ4-F1
#
_cell.length_a   1.000
_cell.length_b   1.000
_cell.length_c   1.000
_cell.angle_alpha   90.00
_cell.angle_beta   90.00
_cell.angle_gamma   90.00
#
_symmetry.space_group_name_H-M   'P 1'
#
loop_
_entity.id
_entity.type
_entity.pdbx_description
1 polymer ?
#
loop_
_entity_poly.entity_id
_entity_poly.type
_entity_poly.pdbx_seq_one_letter_code
_entity_poly.pdbx_strand_id
1 'polypeptide(L)'
;MFRVKTERFFGSDLLAYQYRRIGQQQGFYGILPDEIRQLNVRNPLTLRLTEGKTGEELRQIFLTQTPNGKLLQRLGDRLKFTVSRVEIQQADYISWIDNGL
;
A
#
# COMPACT_ATOMS: atom_id res chain seq x y z
N MET A 1 16.81 -31.39 -16.70
CA MET A 1 15.41 -30.92 -16.50
C MET A 1 15.49 -29.58 -15.75
N PHE A 2 15.33 -28.45 -16.45
CA PHE A 2 15.38 -27.14 -15.81
C PHE A 2 14.02 -26.89 -15.12
N ARG A 3 14.00 -26.86 -13.79
CA ARG A 3 12.86 -26.34 -13.03
C ARG A 3 12.80 -24.83 -13.32
N VAL A 4 11.87 -24.41 -14.17
CA VAL A 4 11.46 -23.00 -14.22
C VAL A 4 10.84 -22.71 -12.86
N LYS A 5 11.56 -21.97 -12.01
CA LYS A 5 11.03 -21.44 -10.76
C LYS A 5 9.98 -20.40 -11.17
N THR A 6 8.72 -20.79 -11.24
CA THR A 6 7.61 -19.84 -11.34
C THR A 6 7.51 -19.12 -10.00
N GLU A 7 8.35 -18.10 -9.82
CA GLU A 7 8.20 -17.20 -8.68
C GLU A 7 6.79 -16.63 -8.71
N ARG A 8 6.09 -16.73 -7.57
CA ARG A 8 4.70 -16.25 -7.46
C ARG A 8 4.73 -14.73 -7.67
N PHE A 9 4.03 -14.27 -8.70
CA PHE A 9 3.86 -12.86 -9.02
C PHE A 9 2.66 -12.29 -8.26
N PHE A 10 2.85 -11.16 -7.59
CA PHE A 10 1.84 -10.45 -6.83
C PHE A 10 1.64 -9.03 -7.37
N GLY A 11 0.47 -8.44 -7.12
CA GLY A 11 0.22 -7.04 -7.48
C GLY A 11 1.24 -6.05 -6.89
N SER A 12 1.80 -6.36 -5.72
CA SER A 12 2.90 -5.58 -5.11
C SER A 12 4.17 -5.59 -5.96
N ASP A 13 4.44 -6.65 -6.72
CA ASP A 13 5.59 -6.72 -7.63
C ASP A 13 5.41 -5.78 -8.82
N LEU A 14 4.19 -5.77 -9.39
CA LEU A 14 3.82 -4.85 -10.47
C LEU A 14 3.94 -3.39 -10.01
N LEU A 15 3.37 -3.07 -8.85
CA LEU A 15 3.40 -1.70 -8.31
C LEU A 15 4.84 -1.25 -8.01
N ALA A 16 5.66 -2.10 -7.39
CA ALA A 16 7.06 -1.77 -7.13
C ALA A 16 7.86 -1.56 -8.43
N TYR A 17 7.58 -2.36 -9.47
CA TYR A 17 8.18 -2.17 -10.79
C TYR A 17 7.73 -0.85 -11.45
N GLN A 18 6.43 -0.54 -11.42
CA GLN A 18 5.89 0.70 -11.96
C GLN A 18 6.49 1.92 -11.25
N TYR A 19 6.56 1.88 -9.92
CA TYR A 19 7.15 2.95 -9.12
C TYR A 19 8.61 3.19 -9.50
N ARG A 20 9.40 2.11 -9.58
CA ARG A 20 10.80 2.17 -10.03
C ARG A 20 10.93 2.81 -11.39
N ARG A 21 10.12 2.38 -12.36
CA ARG A 21 10.18 2.88 -13.74
C ARG A 21 9.83 4.36 -13.82
N ILE A 22 8.74 4.78 -13.17
CA ILE A 22 8.32 6.19 -13.19
C ILE A 22 9.33 7.06 -12.43
N GLY A 23 9.80 6.63 -11.27
CA GLY A 23 10.79 7.39 -10.50
C GLY A 23 12.11 7.60 -11.26
N GLN A 24 12.54 6.61 -12.06
CA GLN A 24 13.68 6.78 -12.97
C GLN A 24 13.39 7.79 -14.08
N GLN A 25 12.21 7.73 -14.70
CA GLN A 25 11.81 8.63 -15.79
C GLN A 25 11.64 10.09 -15.33
N GLN A 26 11.25 10.30 -14.09
CA GLN A 26 10.88 11.60 -13.53
C GLN A 26 11.93 12.15 -12.54
N GLY A 27 13.05 11.45 -12.34
CA GLY A 27 14.17 11.92 -11.53
C GLY A 27 14.01 11.80 -10.00
N PHE A 28 13.00 11.09 -9.50
CA PHE A 28 12.78 10.85 -8.06
C PHE A 28 13.07 9.41 -7.63
N TYR A 29 13.85 8.66 -8.41
CA TYR A 29 14.21 7.29 -8.06
C TYR A 29 14.88 7.21 -6.68
N GLY A 30 14.36 6.33 -5.81
CA GLY A 30 14.84 6.17 -4.43
C GLY A 30 14.17 7.10 -3.41
N ILE A 31 13.36 8.07 -3.85
CA ILE A 31 12.52 8.86 -2.96
C ILE A 31 11.23 8.07 -2.72
N LEU A 32 10.75 8.01 -1.48
CA LEU A 32 9.45 7.44 -1.14
C LEU A 32 8.37 8.53 -1.19
N PRO A 33 7.12 8.20 -1.59
CA PRO A 33 6.04 9.17 -1.53
C PRO A 33 5.64 9.44 -0.08
N ASP A 34 5.12 10.64 0.20
CA ASP A 34 4.59 10.99 1.52
C ASP A 34 3.24 10.30 1.82
N GLU A 35 2.50 9.94 0.77
CA GLU A 35 1.21 9.29 0.88
C GLU A 35 0.95 8.32 -0.29
N ILE A 36 0.13 7.30 -0.02
CA ILE A 36 -0.41 6.38 -1.02
C ILE A 36 -1.93 6.45 -0.94
N ARG A 37 -2.56 6.82 -2.07
CA ARG A 37 -4.02 6.91 -2.19
C ARG A 37 -4.58 5.69 -2.92
N GLN A 38 -5.52 5.01 -2.28
CA GLN A 38 -6.32 3.96 -2.91
C GLN A 38 -7.69 4.53 -3.21
N LEU A 39 -7.94 4.83 -4.49
CA LEU A 39 -9.15 5.52 -4.93
C LEU A 39 -10.30 4.54 -5.16
N ASN A 40 -11.53 4.97 -4.86
CA ASN A 40 -12.77 4.25 -5.11
C ASN A 40 -12.72 2.79 -4.59
N VAL A 41 -12.30 2.59 -3.34
CA VAL A 41 -12.21 1.26 -2.76
C VAL A 41 -13.61 0.67 -2.61
N ARG A 42 -13.88 -0.40 -3.37
CA ARG A 42 -15.16 -1.13 -3.37
C ARG A 42 -15.09 -2.50 -2.71
N ASN A 43 -13.97 -2.85 -2.08
CA ASN A 43 -13.83 -4.15 -1.44
C ASN A 43 -14.81 -4.22 -0.24
N PRO A 44 -15.82 -5.12 -0.25
CA PRO A 44 -16.84 -5.12 0.79
C PRO A 44 -16.29 -5.45 2.18
N LEU A 45 -15.27 -6.30 2.26
CA LEU A 45 -14.62 -6.65 3.52
C LEU A 45 -13.87 -5.45 4.10
N THR A 46 -13.10 -4.75 3.26
CA THR A 46 -12.41 -3.52 3.66
C THR A 46 -13.41 -2.51 4.19
N LEU A 47 -14.45 -2.18 3.41
CA LEU A 47 -15.49 -1.21 3.77
C LEU A 47 -16.18 -1.56 5.09
N ARG A 48 -16.56 -2.83 5.27
CA ARG A 48 -17.22 -3.29 6.50
C ARG A 48 -16.32 -3.21 7.73
N LEU A 49 -15.05 -3.55 7.61
CA LEU A 49 -14.13 -3.59 8.75
C LEU A 49 -13.73 -2.19 9.24
N THR A 50 -13.69 -1.21 8.34
CA THR A 50 -13.26 0.16 8.63
C THR A 50 -14.42 1.13 8.81
N GLU A 51 -15.67 0.66 8.70
CA GLU A 51 -16.87 1.47 8.88
C GLU A 51 -16.88 2.14 10.27
N GLY A 52 -17.03 3.46 10.28
CA GLY A 52 -17.03 4.27 11.50
C GLY A 52 -15.69 4.35 12.24
N LYS A 53 -14.61 3.76 11.71
CA LYS A 53 -13.28 3.76 12.34
C LYS A 53 -12.48 4.98 11.93
N THR A 54 -11.69 5.52 12.87
CA THR A 54 -10.80 6.67 12.62
C THR A 54 -9.47 6.52 13.38
N GLY A 55 -8.50 7.37 13.06
CA GLY A 55 -7.23 7.45 13.78
C GLY A 55 -6.45 6.13 13.80
N GLU A 56 -5.84 5.83 14.95
CA GLU A 56 -5.01 4.64 15.13
C GLU A 56 -5.79 3.33 14.99
N GLU A 57 -7.06 3.32 15.43
CA GLU A 57 -7.93 2.15 15.28
C GLU A 57 -8.14 1.80 13.80
N LEU A 58 -8.44 2.81 12.97
CA LEU A 58 -8.56 2.66 11.53
C LEU A 58 -7.25 2.15 10.92
N ARG A 59 -6.12 2.76 11.27
CA ARG A 59 -4.81 2.35 10.77
C ARG A 59 -4.53 0.88 11.05
N GLN A 60 -4.74 0.45 12.30
CA GLN A 60 -4.47 -0.92 12.72
C GLN A 60 -5.39 -1.92 12.02
N ILE A 61 -6.70 -1.67 11.97
CA ILE A 61 -7.67 -2.55 11.30
C ILE A 61 -7.38 -2.61 9.80
N PHE A 62 -7.17 -1.45 9.16
CA PHE A 62 -6.90 -1.36 7.73
C PHE A 62 -5.68 -2.21 7.35
N LEU A 63 -4.54 -1.98 8.01
CA LEU A 63 -3.28 -2.63 7.69
C LEU A 63 -3.29 -4.14 7.97
N THR A 64 -3.92 -4.58 9.06
CA THR A 64 -3.80 -5.96 9.53
C THR A 64 -4.95 -6.87 9.11
N GLN A 65 -6.14 -6.33 8.86
CA GLN A 65 -7.35 -7.14 8.65
C GLN A 65 -7.95 -7.00 7.25
N THR A 66 -7.53 -6.00 6.46
CA THR A 66 -8.10 -5.77 5.13
C THR A 66 -7.17 -6.27 4.01
N PRO A 67 -7.72 -6.78 2.89
CA PRO A 67 -6.91 -7.11 1.71
C PRO A 67 -6.14 -5.90 1.15
N ASN A 68 -6.74 -4.70 1.23
CA ASN A 68 -6.15 -3.45 0.78
C ASN A 68 -4.91 -3.08 1.62
N GLY A 69 -5.02 -3.14 2.94
CA GLY A 69 -3.88 -2.89 3.82
C GLY A 69 -2.81 -3.96 3.72
N LYS A 70 -3.17 -5.23 3.47
CA LYS A 70 -2.19 -6.30 3.22
C LYS A 70 -1.33 -6.05 1.97
N LEU A 71 -1.92 -5.50 0.90
CA LEU A 71 -1.16 -5.07 -0.27
C LEU A 71 -0.17 -3.97 0.11
N LEU A 72 -0.62 -2.99 0.89
CA LEU A 72 0.19 -1.87 1.32
C LEU A 72 1.35 -2.30 2.23
N GLN A 73 1.11 -3.22 3.16
CA GLN A 73 2.15 -3.82 4.00
C GLN A 73 3.22 -4.52 3.14
N ARG A 74 2.81 -5.33 2.15
CA ARG A 74 3.76 -5.97 1.24
C ARG A 74 4.58 -4.98 0.42
N LEU A 75 3.97 -3.84 0.06
CA LEU A 75 4.67 -2.77 -0.63
C LEU A 75 5.69 -2.11 0.32
N GLY A 76 5.29 -1.83 1.57
CA GLY A 76 6.16 -1.33 2.63
C GLY A 76 7.35 -2.24 2.92
N ASP A 77 7.14 -3.56 3.01
CA ASP A 77 8.22 -4.55 3.19
C ASP A 77 9.25 -4.50 2.07
N ARG A 78 8.79 -4.20 0.84
CA ARG A 78 9.58 -4.23 -0.39
C ARG A 78 10.29 -2.90 -0.66
N LEU A 79 9.63 -1.78 -0.35
CA LEU A 79 10.13 -0.42 -0.54
C LEU A 79 10.72 0.20 0.74
N LYS A 80 10.67 -0.52 1.86
CA LYS A 80 11.21 -0.15 3.18
C LYS A 80 10.57 1.10 3.77
N PHE A 81 9.25 1.09 3.86
CA PHE A 81 8.48 2.14 4.54
C PHE A 81 7.45 1.57 5.50
N THR A 82 7.00 2.40 6.44
CA THR A 82 5.88 2.13 7.34
C THR A 82 4.73 3.11 7.08
N VAL A 83 3.54 2.80 7.59
CA VAL A 83 2.36 3.68 7.48
C VAL A 83 2.08 4.28 8.84
N SER A 84 2.19 5.60 8.96
CA SER A 84 1.99 6.35 10.20
C SER A 84 0.52 6.63 10.49
N ARG A 85 -0.28 6.83 9.44
CA ARG A 85 -1.71 7.17 9.57
C ARG A 85 -2.49 6.67 8.36
N VAL A 86 -3.75 6.33 8.58
CA VAL A 86 -4.73 6.07 7.52
C VAL A 86 -5.92 7.00 7.70
N GLU A 87 -6.39 7.60 6.62
CA GLU A 87 -7.59 8.43 6.57
C GLU A 87 -8.55 7.91 5.51
N ILE A 88 -9.85 8.06 5.78
CA ILE A 88 -10.91 7.80 4.80
C ILE A 88 -11.45 9.15 4.33
N GLN A 89 -11.43 9.38 3.02
CA GLN A 89 -12.08 10.51 2.39
C GLN A 89 -13.05 9.97 1.34
N GLN A 90 -14.36 10.10 1.59
CA GLN A 90 -15.41 9.47 0.77
C GLN A 90 -15.20 7.95 0.67
N ALA A 91 -14.82 7.44 -0.52
CA ALA A 91 -14.53 6.03 -0.78
C ALA A 91 -13.02 5.74 -0.93
N ASP A 92 -12.17 6.72 -0.61
CA ASP A 92 -10.73 6.66 -0.79
C ASP A 92 -10.03 6.42 0.55
N TYR A 93 -8.94 5.65 0.49
CA TYR A 93 -8.06 5.40 1.63
C TYR A 93 -6.73 6.09 1.37
N ILE A 94 -6.37 7.02 2.24
CA ILE A 94 -5.12 7.76 2.17
C ILE A 94 -4.22 7.22 3.27
N SER A 95 -3.11 6.60 2.87
CA SER A 95 -2.11 6.05 3.80
C SER A 95 -0.89 6.94 3.79
N TRP A 96 -0.61 7.58 4.93
CA TRP A 96 0.54 8.44 5.12
C TRP A 96 1.77 7.59 5.44
N ILE A 97 2.85 7.83 4.70
CA ILE A 97 4.06 7.05 4.77
C ILE A 97 5.01 7.70 5.76
N ASP A 98 5.54 6.89 6.66
CA ASP A 98 6.69 7.25 7.48
C ASP A 98 7.95 6.76 6.75
N ASN A 99 8.74 7.74 6.33
CA ASN A 99 9.97 7.55 5.58
C ASN A 99 11.22 7.60 6.49
N GLY A 100 11.04 7.69 7.82
CA GLY A 100 12.13 7.73 8.80
C GLY A 100 13.00 8.99 8.71
N LEU A 101 12.49 10.06 8.08
CA LEU A 101 13.11 11.39 8.05
C LEU A 101 12.52 12.30 9.14
#